data_AF-A0A928UI50-F1
#
_entry.id   AF-A0A928UI50-F1
#
_cell.length_a   1.000
_cell.length_b   1.000
_cell.length_c   1.000
_cell.angle_alpha   90.00
_cell.angle_beta   90.00
_cell.angle_gamma   90.00
#
_symmetry.space_group_name_H-M   'P 1'
#
loop_
_entity.id
_entity.type
_entity.pdbx_description
1 polymer ?
#
loop_
_entity_poly.entity_id
_entity_poly.type
_entity_poly.pdbx_seq_one_letter_code
_entity_poly.pdbx_strand_id
1 'polypeptide(L)'
;MKKLGEFMIQVLIPQNPDFKKYEKEIKALYEENQSKICDDNSFNFIKNNTLFYLFISEGKVLGAIYYFVHNKKLFLNGFAKRKSLTKNLFCLFWSTTWFTKDIYAEAQNKASAFCLLRCGFKRVKDNLFVLKK
;
A
#
# COMPACT_ATOMS: atom_id res chain seq x y z
N MET A 1 9.45 11.96 -7.67
CA MET A 1 10.17 10.68 -7.85
C MET A 1 11.20 10.53 -6.75
N LYS A 2 11.49 9.32 -6.25
CA LYS A 2 12.51 9.08 -5.23
C LYS A 2 13.43 7.94 -5.66
N LYS A 3 14.75 8.12 -5.49
CA LYS A 3 15.80 7.17 -5.86
C LYS A 3 16.25 6.41 -4.60
N LEU A 4 16.36 5.08 -4.68
CA LEU A 4 16.99 4.26 -3.64
C LEU A 4 17.90 3.24 -4.30
N GLY A 5 19.23 3.40 -4.17
CA GLY A 5 20.18 2.60 -4.96
C GLY A 5 19.96 2.77 -6.46
N GLU A 6 19.73 1.66 -7.17
CA GLU A 6 19.62 1.58 -8.64
C GLU A 6 18.21 1.85 -9.21
N PHE A 7 17.14 1.86 -8.41
CA PHE A 7 15.77 1.98 -8.94
C PHE A 7 15.08 3.30 -8.55
N MET A 8 14.22 3.78 -9.46
CA MET A 8 13.43 5.01 -9.32
C MET A 8 11.96 4.68 -9.12
N ILE A 9 11.37 5.20 -8.04
CA ILE A 9 9.95 5.03 -7.73
C ILE A 9 9.19 6.32 -8.00
N GLN A 10 8.09 6.18 -8.74
CA GLN A 10 7.07 7.20 -8.94
C GLN A 10 5.81 6.82 -8.16
N VAL A 11 5.15 7.84 -7.63
CA VAL A 11 3.86 7.71 -6.94
C VAL A 11 2.83 8.52 -7.71
N LEU A 12 1.69 7.90 -8.03
CA LEU A 12 0.55 8.56 -8.62
C LEU A 12 -0.66 8.44 -7.68
N ILE A 13 -1.44 9.51 -7.59
CA ILE A 13 -2.76 9.53 -6.95
C ILE A 13 -3.83 9.56 -8.05
N PRO A 14 -5.09 9.18 -7.76
CA PRO A 14 -6.16 9.10 -8.78
C PRO A 14 -6.41 10.40 -9.56
N GLN A 15 -6.16 11.56 -8.94
CA GLN A 15 -6.33 12.88 -9.56
C GLN A 15 -5.21 13.22 -10.56
N ASN A 16 -4.10 12.47 -10.55
CA ASN A 16 -3.02 12.71 -11.50
C ASN A 16 -3.44 12.21 -12.91
N PRO A 17 -3.32 13.04 -13.97
CA PRO A 17 -3.69 12.63 -15.33
C PRO A 17 -3.02 11.35 -15.83
N ASP A 18 -1.78 11.09 -15.39
CA ASP A 18 -1.03 9.88 -15.77
C ASP A 18 -1.57 8.61 -15.10
N PHE A 19 -2.38 8.72 -14.06
CA PHE A 19 -2.96 7.55 -13.37
C PHE A 19 -3.77 6.68 -14.33
N LYS A 20 -4.51 7.32 -15.25
CA LYS A 20 -5.38 6.63 -16.22
C LYS A 20 -4.62 5.64 -17.10
N LYS A 21 -3.33 5.87 -17.34
CA LYS A 21 -2.44 4.97 -18.11
C LYS A 21 -2.28 3.60 -17.43
N TYR A 22 -2.37 3.56 -16.11
CA TYR A 22 -2.11 2.38 -15.28
C TYR A 22 -3.37 1.82 -14.61
N GLU A 23 -4.49 2.53 -14.70
CA GLU A 23 -5.72 2.22 -13.96
C GLU A 23 -6.23 0.80 -14.22
N LYS A 24 -6.21 0.36 -15.48
CA LYS A 24 -6.62 -1.01 -15.84
C LYS A 24 -5.72 -2.06 -15.19
N GLU A 25 -4.42 -1.84 -15.18
CA GLU A 25 -3.44 -2.78 -14.63
C GLU A 25 -3.54 -2.86 -13.10
N ILE A 26 -3.63 -1.72 -12.40
CA ILE A 26 -3.74 -1.71 -10.95
C ILE A 26 -5.09 -2.27 -10.48
N LYS A 27 -6.17 -2.06 -11.24
CA LYS A 27 -7.48 -2.67 -10.97
C LYS A 27 -7.41 -4.20 -11.09
N ALA A 28 -6.83 -4.73 -12.17
CA ALA A 28 -6.66 -6.17 -12.33
C ALA A 28 -5.82 -6.77 -11.18
N LEU A 29 -4.74 -6.09 -10.80
CA LEU A 29 -3.91 -6.51 -9.66
C LEU A 29 -4.68 -6.50 -8.33
N TYR A 30 -5.59 -5.54 -8.12
CA TYR A 30 -6.47 -5.52 -6.96
C TYR A 30 -7.36 -6.76 -6.93
N GLU A 31 -8.05 -7.04 -8.03
CA GLU A 31 -8.99 -8.16 -8.17
C GLU A 31 -8.28 -9.52 -7.93
N GLU A 32 -7.06 -9.70 -8.44
CA GLU A 32 -6.23 -10.89 -8.19
C GLU A 32 -5.82 -11.10 -6.71
N ASN A 33 -5.82 -10.02 -5.93
CA ASN A 33 -5.40 -10.01 -4.53
C ASN A 33 -6.55 -9.78 -3.55
N GLN A 34 -7.78 -9.57 -4.02
CA GLN A 34 -8.93 -9.25 -3.17
C GLN A 34 -9.19 -10.30 -2.09
N SER A 35 -9.06 -11.59 -2.44
CA SER A 35 -9.18 -12.70 -1.48
C SER A 35 -8.04 -12.81 -0.46
N LYS A 36 -7.02 -11.94 -0.55
CA LYS A 36 -5.80 -11.96 0.27
C LYS A 36 -5.62 -10.69 1.11
N ILE A 37 -6.52 -9.73 0.97
CA ILE A 37 -6.50 -8.44 1.68
C ILE A 37 -7.71 -8.33 2.60
N CYS A 38 -7.57 -7.66 3.75
CA CYS A 38 -8.67 -7.28 4.65
C CYS A 38 -9.52 -6.15 4.03
N ASP A 39 -10.04 -6.35 2.82
CA ASP A 39 -10.90 -5.37 2.18
C ASP A 39 -11.90 -6.04 1.21
N ASP A 40 -13.18 -5.90 1.52
CA ASP A 40 -14.31 -6.35 0.71
C ASP A 40 -14.85 -5.24 -0.22
N ASN A 41 -14.31 -4.02 -0.12
CA ASN A 41 -14.71 -2.91 -0.96
C ASN A 41 -14.32 -3.13 -2.43
N SER A 42 -15.02 -2.45 -3.33
CA SER A 42 -14.64 -2.43 -4.74
C SER A 42 -13.39 -1.57 -4.96
N PHE A 43 -12.64 -1.85 -6.04
CA PHE A 43 -11.51 -1.02 -6.46
C PHE A 43 -11.89 0.47 -6.57
N ASN A 44 -13.07 0.75 -7.15
CA ASN A 44 -13.55 2.12 -7.32
C ASN A 44 -13.84 2.80 -5.97
N PHE A 45 -14.37 2.05 -5.01
CA PHE A 45 -14.61 2.56 -3.67
C PHE A 45 -13.30 2.97 -3.01
N ILE A 46 -12.31 2.07 -2.96
CA ILE A 46 -11.02 2.37 -2.32
C ILE A 46 -10.30 3.51 -3.04
N LYS A 47 -10.32 3.54 -4.37
CA LYS A 47 -9.68 4.59 -5.16
C LYS A 47 -10.26 5.98 -4.84
N ASN A 48 -11.57 6.07 -4.63
CA ASN A 48 -12.26 7.34 -4.48
C ASN A 48 -12.45 7.79 -3.02
N ASN A 49 -12.40 6.87 -2.06
CA ASN A 49 -12.74 7.15 -0.66
C ASN A 49 -11.56 6.99 0.30
N THR A 50 -10.35 6.74 -0.22
CA THR A 50 -9.14 6.59 0.58
C THR A 50 -8.01 7.44 0.00
N LEU A 51 -6.95 7.64 0.78
CA LEU A 51 -5.71 8.21 0.28
C LEU A 51 -4.97 7.12 -0.51
N PHE A 52 -5.33 6.97 -1.78
CA PHE A 52 -4.84 5.91 -2.66
C PHE A 52 -3.53 6.31 -3.35
N TYR A 53 -2.50 5.48 -3.22
CA TYR A 53 -1.17 5.71 -3.81
C TYR A 53 -0.73 4.53 -4.67
N LEU A 54 -0.66 4.76 -5.98
CA LEU A 54 -0.10 3.83 -6.96
C LEU A 54 1.41 3.99 -7.05
N PHE A 55 2.16 2.90 -6.90
CA PHE A 55 3.63 2.87 -7.02
C PHE A 55 4.06 2.28 -8.36
N ILE A 56 4.96 2.98 -9.05
CA ILE A 56 5.49 2.62 -10.37
C ILE A 56 7.02 2.64 -10.31
N SER A 57 7.65 1.67 -10.98
CA SER A 57 9.09 1.60 -11.19
C SER A 57 9.36 1.29 -12.65
N GLU A 58 10.18 2.12 -13.32
CA GLU A 58 10.57 1.90 -14.72
C GLU A 58 9.35 1.69 -15.64
N GLY A 59 8.29 2.49 -15.44
CA GLY A 59 7.05 2.40 -16.21
C GLY A 59 6.17 1.19 -15.90
N LYS A 60 6.51 0.35 -14.91
CA LYS A 60 5.72 -0.83 -14.50
C LYS A 60 5.04 -0.61 -13.16
N VAL A 61 3.78 -1.04 -13.05
CA VAL A 61 3.05 -1.06 -11.77
C VAL A 61 3.72 -2.02 -10.79
N LEU A 62 4.01 -1.52 -9.59
CA LEU A 62 4.46 -2.33 -8.46
C LEU A 62 3.28 -2.75 -7.58
N GLY A 63 2.32 -1.86 -7.36
CA GLY A 63 1.22 -2.07 -6.44
C GLY A 63 0.63 -0.76 -5.96
N ALA A 64 -0.26 -0.85 -4.99
CA ALA A 64 -0.82 0.31 -4.32
C ALA A 64 -0.89 0.12 -2.81
N ILE A 65 -0.78 1.25 -2.11
CA ILE A 65 -1.04 1.36 -0.68
C ILE A 65 -2.06 2.46 -0.53
N TYR A 66 -3.04 2.24 0.33
CA TYR A 66 -4.07 3.23 0.61
C TYR A 66 -4.32 3.36 2.10
N TYR A 67 -4.65 4.59 2.48
CA TYR A 67 -4.89 4.95 3.88
C TYR A 67 -6.30 5.46 4.08
N PHE A 68 -6.92 5.07 5.19
CA PHE A 68 -8.28 5.42 5.53
C PHE A 68 -8.44 5.58 7.03
N VAL A 69 -9.41 6.38 7.45
CA VAL A 69 -9.72 6.55 8.88
C VAL A 69 -10.85 5.62 9.26
N HIS A 70 -10.63 4.81 10.28
CA HIS A 70 -11.65 3.96 10.88
C HIS A 70 -11.55 4.07 12.41
N ASN A 71 -12.67 4.31 13.10
CA ASN A 71 -12.71 4.50 14.56
C ASN A 71 -11.65 5.49 15.08
N LYS A 72 -11.52 6.65 14.42
CA LYS A 72 -10.54 7.72 14.74
C LYS A 72 -9.06 7.32 14.58
N LYS A 73 -8.76 6.14 14.03
CA LYS A 73 -7.39 5.65 13.77
C LYS A 73 -7.09 5.66 12.28
N LEU A 74 -5.84 5.96 11.92
CA LEU A 74 -5.36 5.89 10.55
C LEU A 74 -4.95 4.45 10.24
N PHE A 75 -5.68 3.79 9.36
CA PHE A 75 -5.34 2.47 8.86
C PHE A 75 -4.64 2.57 7.51
N LEU A 76 -3.82 1.57 7.21
CA LEU A 76 -3.30 1.31 5.88
C LEU A 76 -3.68 -0.11 5.44
N ASN A 77 -3.89 -0.26 4.15
CA ASN A 77 -3.90 -1.56 3.49
C ASN A 77 -3.16 -1.44 2.15
N GLY A 78 -2.84 -2.56 1.51
CA GLY A 78 -2.08 -2.54 0.28
C GLY A 78 -1.99 -3.90 -0.41
N PHE A 79 -1.71 -3.84 -1.70
CA PHE A 79 -1.54 -4.99 -2.58
C PHE A 79 -0.45 -4.68 -3.59
N ALA A 80 0.33 -5.70 -3.95
CA ALA A 80 1.49 -5.51 -4.81
C ALA A 80 1.80 -6.75 -5.64
N LYS A 81 2.55 -6.54 -6.73
CA LYS A 81 3.09 -7.62 -7.53
C LYS A 81 4.04 -8.48 -6.70
N ARG A 82 3.96 -9.78 -6.95
CA ARG A 82 4.88 -10.78 -6.37
C ARG A 82 6.31 -10.57 -6.89
N LYS A 83 7.27 -11.22 -6.24
CA LYS A 83 8.71 -11.21 -6.61
C LYS A 83 9.35 -9.81 -6.66
N SER A 84 8.75 -8.80 -6.02
CA SER A 84 9.25 -7.42 -5.96
C SER A 84 9.46 -6.94 -4.52
N LEU A 85 9.82 -7.86 -3.60
CA LEU A 85 9.82 -7.61 -2.15
C LEU A 85 10.60 -6.36 -1.74
N THR A 86 11.83 -6.18 -2.23
CA THR A 86 12.66 -5.01 -1.90
C THR A 86 11.99 -3.69 -2.28
N LYS A 87 11.44 -3.61 -3.50
CA LYS A 87 10.72 -2.41 -3.97
C LYS A 87 9.43 -2.19 -3.16
N ASN A 88 8.69 -3.27 -2.86
CA ASN A 88 7.45 -3.20 -2.08
C ASN A 88 7.69 -2.75 -0.63
N LEU A 89 8.73 -3.27 0.03
CA LEU A 89 9.13 -2.84 1.38
C LEU A 89 9.53 -1.37 1.40
N PHE A 90 10.27 -0.93 0.39
CA PHE A 90 10.62 0.48 0.27
C PHE A 90 9.37 1.36 0.07
N CYS A 91 8.45 0.98 -0.80
CA CYS A 91 7.20 1.72 -1.03
C CYS A 91 6.38 1.84 0.25
N LEU A 92 6.22 0.72 0.99
CA LEU A 92 5.53 0.70 2.28
C LEU A 92 6.22 1.58 3.33
N PHE A 93 7.53 1.41 3.51
CA PHE A 93 8.28 2.24 4.44
C PHE A 93 8.14 3.72 4.08
N TRP A 94 8.37 4.08 2.81
CA TRP A 94 8.33 5.47 2.38
C TRP A 94 6.94 6.08 2.51
N SER A 95 5.88 5.36 2.16
CA SER A 95 4.51 5.88 2.30
C SER A 95 4.15 6.17 3.74
N THR A 96 4.68 5.39 4.69
CA THR A 96 4.43 5.65 6.11
C THR A 96 5.08 6.94 6.61
N THR A 97 6.11 7.47 5.94
CA THR A 97 6.78 8.72 6.37
C THR A 97 5.97 9.97 6.05
N TRP A 98 4.86 9.86 5.31
CA TRP A 98 4.01 11.00 4.93
C TRP A 98 3.02 11.41 6.03
N PHE A 99 2.92 10.61 7.09
CA PHE A 99 1.95 10.80 8.16
C PHE A 99 2.65 10.97 9.51
N THR A 100 2.08 11.84 10.35
CA THR A 100 2.54 12.11 11.73
C THR A 100 1.73 11.37 12.79
N LYS A 101 0.63 10.71 12.41
CA LYS A 101 -0.20 9.91 13.32
C LYS A 101 0.21 8.45 13.30
N ASP A 102 -0.01 7.77 14.43
CA ASP A 102 0.06 6.30 14.52
C ASP A 102 -0.69 5.64 13.36
N ILE A 103 -0.06 4.65 12.75
CA ILE A 103 -0.59 3.95 11.59
C ILE A 103 -0.89 2.50 11.97
N TYR A 104 -2.11 2.07 11.71
CA TYR A 104 -2.62 0.74 12.01
C TYR A 104 -2.69 -0.08 10.71
N ALA A 105 -2.50 -1.38 10.82
CA ALA A 105 -2.60 -2.30 9.69
C ALA A 105 -3.07 -3.66 10.17
N GLU A 106 -3.87 -4.34 9.35
CA GLU A 106 -4.26 -5.73 9.58
C GLU A 106 -3.63 -6.64 8.53
N ALA A 107 -3.02 -7.74 8.96
CA ALA A 107 -2.41 -8.72 8.06
C ALA A 107 -3.16 -10.06 8.12
N GLN A 108 -3.73 -10.47 6.99
CA GLN A 108 -4.40 -11.77 6.86
C GLN A 108 -3.46 -12.94 6.57
N ASN A 109 -2.25 -12.65 6.10
CA ASN A 109 -1.31 -13.67 5.67
C ASN A 109 0.11 -13.37 6.16
N LYS A 110 0.94 -14.41 6.22
CA LYS A 110 2.32 -14.33 6.72
C LYS A 110 3.18 -13.36 5.92
N ALA A 111 2.93 -13.19 4.62
CA ALA A 111 3.71 -12.29 3.77
C ALA A 111 3.42 -10.81 4.10
N SER A 112 2.15 -10.44 4.27
CA SER A 112 1.76 -9.09 4.69
C SER A 112 2.29 -8.79 6.10
N ALA A 113 2.16 -9.74 7.03
CA ALA A 113 2.69 -9.59 8.40
C ALA A 113 4.22 -9.38 8.38
N PHE A 114 4.94 -10.15 7.56
CA PHE A 114 6.37 -9.98 7.38
C PHE A 114 6.72 -8.58 6.84
N CYS A 115 5.99 -8.09 5.85
CA CYS A 115 6.24 -6.75 5.29
C CYS A 115 6.05 -5.65 6.34
N LEU A 116 4.98 -5.71 7.14
CA LEU A 116 4.71 -4.75 8.21
C LEU A 116 5.84 -4.74 9.25
N LEU A 117 6.27 -5.91 9.72
CA LEU A 117 7.37 -6.04 10.69
C LEU A 117 8.67 -5.43 10.15
N ARG A 118 8.99 -5.68 8.87
CA ARG A 118 10.19 -5.12 8.22
C ARG A 118 10.13 -3.60 8.04
N CYS A 119 8.95 -3.00 8.08
CA CYS A 119 8.74 -1.55 8.04
C CYS A 119 8.57 -0.92 9.43
N GLY A 120 8.87 -1.65 10.51
CA GLY A 120 8.89 -1.10 11.88
C GLY A 120 7.54 -1.17 12.62
N PHE A 121 6.52 -1.79 12.03
CA PHE A 121 5.27 -2.04 12.74
C PHE A 121 5.50 -3.08 13.84
N LYS A 122 4.79 -2.92 14.96
CA LYS A 122 4.75 -3.89 16.05
C LYS A 122 3.38 -4.56 16.08
N ARG A 123 3.34 -5.88 16.25
CA ARG A 123 2.09 -6.61 16.47
C ARG A 123 1.57 -6.26 17.85
N VAL A 124 0.29 -5.87 17.94
CA VAL A 124 -0.35 -5.48 19.21
C VAL A 124 -1.44 -6.44 19.64
N LYS A 125 -2.10 -7.12 18.69
CA LYS A 125 -3.13 -8.13 18.96
C LYS A 125 -3.40 -8.93 17.69
N ASP A 126 -3.50 -10.25 17.76
CA ASP A 126 -3.87 -11.12 16.63
C ASP A 126 -3.20 -10.72 15.30
N ASN A 127 -4.00 -10.22 14.35
CA ASN A 127 -3.60 -9.75 13.03
C ASN A 127 -3.38 -8.24 12.95
N LEU A 128 -3.51 -7.51 14.05
CA LEU A 128 -3.38 -6.05 14.15
C LEU A 128 -1.96 -5.62 14.50
N PHE A 129 -1.46 -4.66 13.73
CA PHE A 129 -0.14 -4.08 13.83
C PHE A 129 -0.22 -2.55 13.93
N VAL A 130 0.76 -1.94 14.59
CA VAL A 130 0.85 -0.49 14.75
C VAL A 130 2.28 -0.01 14.52
N LEU A 131 2.41 1.03 13.70
CA LEU A 131 3.61 1.87 13.63
C LEU A 131 3.36 3.14 14.44
N LYS A 132 4.09 3.28 15.55
CA LYS A 132 4.04 4.48 16.39
C LYS A 132 4.79 5.64 15.72
N LYS A 133 4.20 6.84 15.73
CA LYS A 133 4.82 8.07 15.21
C LYS A 133 5.28 8.99 16.32
#